data_AF-A0A3B4EG58-F1
#
_entry.id   AF-A0A3B4EG58-F1
#
_cell.length_a   1.000
_cell.length_b   1.000
_cell.length_c   1.000
_cell.angle_alpha   90.00
_cell.angle_beta   90.00
_cell.angle_gamma   90.00
#
_symmetry.space_group_name_H-M   'P 1'
#
loop_
_entity.id
_entity.type
_entity.pdbx_description
1 polymer ?
#
loop_
_entity_poly.entity_id
_entity_poly.type
_entity_poly.pdbx_seq_one_letter_code
_entity_poly.pdbx_strand_id
1 'polypeptide(L)'
;MKDKLMGLDVSNEPEELKRESWMTELPPELQHIGLGARTFKKRSGPEDKDRSIWTDTPVDRERKARVSYSSAEINKFFNWVQQFTVSNESKRGESLLSMHTKKMKRQAEEDSEQPVERRPFDRDTDLQVNRFDEAQKKALLKKSQELNTRFSHSKDRMFL
;
A
#
# COMPACT_ATOMS: atom_id res chain seq x y z
N MET A 1 20.70 -7.15 41.28
CA MET A 1 20.25 -5.92 40.56
C MET A 1 20.80 -4.64 41.17
N LYS A 2 21.00 -4.57 42.49
CA LYS A 2 21.60 -3.40 43.17
C LYS A 2 23.08 -3.22 42.82
N ASP A 3 23.81 -4.32 42.64
CA ASP A 3 25.27 -4.31 42.46
C ASP A 3 25.68 -3.77 41.07
N LYS A 4 24.89 -4.08 40.03
CA LYS A 4 25.02 -3.50 38.68
C LYS A 4 24.77 -1.99 38.63
N LEU A 5 23.99 -1.46 39.58
CA LEU A 5 23.65 -0.04 39.65
C LEU A 5 24.72 0.76 40.41
N MET A 6 25.57 0.07 41.17
CA MET A 6 26.62 0.67 42.02
C MET A 6 28.02 0.55 41.40
N GLY A 7 28.14 0.01 40.18
CA GLY A 7 29.40 -0.01 39.42
C GLY A 7 30.52 -0.80 40.09
N LEU A 8 30.20 -1.75 40.98
CA LEU A 8 31.18 -2.44 41.83
C LEU A 8 31.77 -3.71 41.20
N ASP A 9 31.69 -3.86 39.88
CA ASP A 9 32.41 -4.88 39.11
C ASP A 9 33.33 -4.17 38.11
N VAL A 10 34.31 -3.43 38.63
CA VAL A 10 35.47 -2.99 37.84
C VAL A 10 36.53 -4.09 37.94
N SER A 11 36.26 -5.22 37.30
CA SER A 11 37.35 -5.99 36.69
C SER A 11 37.89 -5.11 35.56
N ASN A 12 38.99 -4.42 35.87
CA ASN A 12 39.74 -3.51 35.02
C ASN A 12 40.05 -4.10 33.63
N GLU A 13 39.17 -3.89 32.67
CA GLU A 13 39.55 -3.47 31.32
C GLU A 13 38.52 -2.44 30.86
N PRO A 14 38.93 -1.27 30.37
CA PRO A 14 37.98 -0.35 29.74
C PRO A 14 37.47 -1.05 28.49
N GLU A 15 36.28 -1.64 28.57
CA GLU A 15 35.56 -2.08 27.38
C GLU A 15 35.29 -0.81 26.58
N GLU A 16 36.18 -0.53 25.61
CA GLU A 16 36.06 0.62 24.74
C GLU A 16 34.65 0.60 24.19
N LEU A 17 33.91 1.71 24.36
CA LEU A 17 32.57 1.89 23.82
C LEU A 17 32.67 1.88 22.28
N LYS A 18 32.77 0.69 21.71
CA LYS A 18 32.86 0.45 20.29
C LYS A 18 31.46 0.63 19.74
N ARG A 19 31.34 1.52 18.76
CA ARG A 19 30.10 1.69 18.02
C ARG A 19 29.81 0.38 17.29
N GLU A 20 28.54 -0.01 17.29
CA GLU A 20 28.09 -1.20 16.58
C GLU A 20 28.41 -1.09 15.08
N SER A 21 28.66 -2.22 14.42
CA SER A 21 29.16 -2.27 13.04
C SER A 21 28.25 -1.54 12.04
N TRP A 22 26.94 -1.49 12.26
CA TRP A 22 26.00 -0.76 11.41
C TRP A 22 26.15 0.77 11.49
N MET A 23 26.84 1.30 12.50
CA MET A 23 27.16 2.72 12.64
C MET A 23 28.51 3.10 12.04
N THR A 24 29.46 2.16 11.95
CA THR A 24 30.83 2.42 11.47
C THR A 24 31.06 1.93 10.05
N GLU A 25 30.41 0.85 9.65
CA GLU A 25 30.59 0.22 8.35
C GLU A 25 29.42 0.57 7.45
N LEU A 26 29.74 1.08 6.25
CA LEU A 26 28.72 1.28 5.23
C LEU A 26 28.23 -0.10 4.76
N PRO A 27 26.93 -0.24 4.46
CA PRO A 27 26.42 -1.43 3.79
C PRO A 27 27.27 -1.78 2.55
N PRO A 28 27.50 -3.07 2.25
CA PRO A 28 28.34 -3.51 1.12
C PRO A 28 27.96 -2.82 -0.21
N GLU A 29 26.68 -2.53 -0.37
CA GLU A 29 26.09 -1.82 -1.50
C GLU A 29 26.56 -0.37 -1.70
N LEU A 30 26.99 0.29 -0.62
CA LEU A 30 27.29 1.72 -0.56
C LEU A 30 28.78 2.01 -0.34
N GLN A 31 29.63 0.98 -0.27
CA GLN A 31 31.08 1.11 0.02
C GLN A 31 31.83 2.07 -0.92
N HIS A 32 31.32 2.29 -2.14
CA HIS A 32 31.95 3.15 -3.14
C HIS A 32 31.27 4.51 -3.34
N ILE A 33 30.32 4.87 -2.48
CA ILE A 33 29.58 6.13 -2.61
C ILE A 33 30.37 7.25 -1.92
N GLY A 34 30.74 8.28 -2.69
CA GLY A 34 31.26 9.55 -2.17
C GLY A 34 32.77 9.63 -1.97
N LEU A 35 33.52 8.54 -2.15
CA LEU A 35 35.00 8.52 -2.05
C LEU A 35 35.72 8.79 -3.40
N GLY A 36 34.98 9.18 -4.44
CA GLY A 36 35.50 9.50 -5.76
C GLY A 36 34.57 10.43 -6.53
N ALA A 37 34.99 10.85 -7.73
CA ALA A 37 34.18 11.70 -8.60
C ALA A 37 32.80 11.08 -8.85
N ARG A 38 31.74 11.86 -8.60
CA ARG A 38 30.35 11.41 -8.74
C ARG A 38 30.07 11.13 -10.22
N THR A 39 30.03 9.85 -10.60
CA THR A 39 29.70 9.39 -11.96
C THR A 39 28.40 8.60 -11.95
N PHE A 40 27.67 8.62 -13.07
CA PHE A 40 26.49 7.79 -13.23
C PHE A 40 26.86 6.30 -13.21
N LYS A 41 26.05 5.48 -12.54
CA LYS A 41 26.26 4.03 -12.47
C LYS A 41 26.06 3.42 -13.86
N LYS A 42 27.14 2.87 -14.44
CA LYS A 42 27.14 2.32 -15.82
C LYS A 42 26.44 0.96 -15.94
N ARG A 43 26.21 0.26 -14.84
CA ARG A 43 25.54 -1.05 -14.78
C ARG A 43 24.30 -0.94 -13.90
N SER A 44 23.23 -1.66 -14.25
CA SER A 44 22.12 -1.89 -13.33
C SER A 44 22.70 -2.36 -11.99
N GLY A 45 22.17 -1.84 -10.88
CA GLY A 45 22.65 -2.25 -9.56
C GLY A 45 22.42 -3.74 -9.30
N PRO A 46 22.82 -4.26 -8.13
CA PRO A 46 22.65 -5.67 -7.80
C PRO A 46 21.23 -6.18 -8.06
N GLU A 47 21.14 -7.37 -8.62
CA GLU A 47 19.90 -8.03 -9.07
C GLU A 47 18.92 -8.32 -7.92
N ASP A 48 19.40 -8.32 -6.68
CA ASP A 48 18.64 -8.74 -5.49
C ASP A 48 17.58 -7.74 -5.00
N LYS A 49 17.52 -6.54 -5.60
CA LYS A 49 16.49 -5.54 -5.28
C LYS A 49 15.63 -5.30 -6.51
N ASP A 50 14.34 -5.57 -6.36
CA ASP A 50 13.37 -5.29 -7.40
C ASP A 50 13.32 -3.79 -7.71
N ARG A 51 13.84 -3.42 -8.87
CA ARG A 51 13.81 -2.05 -9.41
C ARG A 51 12.72 -1.87 -10.46
N SER A 52 11.94 -2.90 -10.76
CA SER A 52 10.92 -2.91 -11.81
C SER A 52 9.83 -1.84 -11.63
N ILE A 53 9.69 -1.32 -10.41
CA ILE A 53 8.78 -0.22 -10.09
C ILE A 53 9.14 1.05 -10.88
N TRP A 54 10.42 1.33 -11.14
CA TRP A 54 10.88 2.54 -11.83
C TRP A 54 11.83 2.30 -13.02
N THR A 55 12.51 1.16 -13.10
CA THR A 55 13.45 0.86 -14.20
C THR A 55 12.83 0.11 -15.36
N ASP A 56 11.63 -0.46 -15.17
CA ASP A 56 10.99 -1.29 -16.20
C ASP A 56 10.29 -0.42 -17.22
N THR A 57 10.62 -0.61 -18.49
CA THR A 57 9.84 -0.01 -19.57
C THR A 57 8.48 -0.72 -19.66
N PRO A 58 7.44 -0.08 -20.26
CA PRO A 58 6.14 -0.73 -20.45
C PRO A 58 6.23 -2.08 -21.18
N VAL A 59 7.16 -2.21 -22.13
CA VAL A 59 7.42 -3.45 -22.87
C VAL A 59 8.07 -4.51 -21.97
N ASP A 60 9.00 -4.11 -21.11
CA ASP A 60 9.64 -5.03 -20.17
C ASP A 60 8.67 -5.55 -19.11
N ARG A 61 7.75 -4.69 -18.66
CA ARG A 61 6.68 -5.06 -17.75
C ARG A 61 5.72 -6.07 -18.37
N GLU A 62 5.33 -5.88 -19.63
CA GLU A 62 4.47 -6.86 -20.33
C GLU A 62 5.20 -8.20 -20.54
N ARG A 63 6.49 -8.17 -20.86
CA ARG A 63 7.30 -9.37 -20.99
C ARG A 63 7.41 -10.13 -19.67
N LYS A 64 7.67 -9.41 -18.56
CA LYS A 64 7.75 -10.01 -17.22
C LYS A 64 6.41 -10.52 -16.72
N ALA A 65 5.29 -9.88 -17.05
CA ALA A 65 3.96 -10.38 -16.73
C ALA A 65 3.66 -11.71 -17.45
N ARG A 66 4.23 -11.93 -18.64
CA ARG A 66 4.14 -13.19 -19.39
C ARG A 66 5.11 -14.26 -18.87
N VAL A 67 6.20 -13.87 -18.21
CA VAL A 67 7.06 -14.79 -17.47
C VAL A 67 6.30 -15.17 -16.20
N SER A 68 5.57 -16.27 -16.28
CA SER A 68 4.84 -16.83 -15.14
C SER A 68 5.79 -17.00 -13.96
N TYR A 69 5.47 -16.36 -12.84
CA TYR A 69 6.01 -16.75 -11.54
C TYR A 69 5.91 -18.26 -11.39
N SER A 70 6.91 -18.90 -10.80
CA SER A 70 6.84 -20.35 -10.61
C SER A 70 5.56 -20.68 -9.83
N SER A 71 4.90 -21.79 -10.15
CA SER A 71 3.68 -22.22 -9.44
C SER A 71 3.89 -22.24 -7.92
N ALA A 72 5.11 -22.55 -7.47
CA ALA A 72 5.52 -22.49 -6.07
C ALA A 72 5.48 -21.07 -5.45
N GLU A 73 5.90 -20.03 -6.18
CA GLU A 73 5.85 -18.64 -5.71
C GLU A 73 4.41 -18.12 -5.68
N ILE A 74 3.59 -18.49 -6.66
CA ILE A 74 2.16 -18.15 -6.69
C ILE A 74 1.45 -18.77 -5.47
N ASN A 75 1.73 -20.04 -5.17
CA ASN A 75 1.16 -20.73 -4.02
C ASN A 75 1.61 -20.10 -2.68
N LYS A 76 2.89 -19.69 -2.56
CA LYS A 76 3.38 -18.96 -1.39
C LYS A 76 2.67 -17.62 -1.21
N PHE A 77 2.51 -16.86 -2.30
CA PHE A 77 1.79 -15.59 -2.28
C PHE A 77 0.33 -15.79 -1.87
N PHE A 78 -0.33 -16.80 -2.42
CA PHE A 78 -1.73 -17.11 -2.07
C PHE A 78 -1.88 -17.48 -0.59
N ASN A 79 -1.00 -18.34 -0.07
CA ASN A 79 -0.97 -18.70 1.35
C ASN A 79 -0.71 -17.48 2.24
N TRP A 80 0.19 -16.60 1.83
CA TRP A 80 0.48 -15.36 2.55
C TRP A 80 -0.74 -14.43 2.57
N VAL A 81 -1.37 -14.20 1.42
CA VAL A 81 -2.62 -13.42 1.33
C VAL A 81 -3.69 -14.01 2.23
N GLN A 82 -3.89 -15.33 2.21
CA GLN A 82 -4.87 -16.01 3.05
C GLN A 82 -4.57 -15.86 4.55
N GLN A 83 -3.31 -15.93 4.97
CA GLN A 83 -2.94 -15.67 6.36
C GLN A 83 -3.24 -14.22 6.76
N PHE A 84 -2.99 -13.27 5.87
CA PHE A 84 -3.30 -11.85 6.11
C PHE A 84 -4.81 -11.59 6.16
N THR A 85 -5.61 -12.23 5.31
CA THR A 85 -7.08 -12.09 5.36
C THR A 85 -7.63 -12.64 6.66
N VAL A 86 -7.24 -13.86 7.06
CA VAL A 86 -7.67 -14.48 8.33
C VAL A 86 -7.26 -13.64 9.54
N SER A 87 -6.04 -13.10 9.55
CA SER A 87 -5.55 -12.23 10.62
C SER A 87 -6.30 -10.90 10.66
N ASN A 88 -6.59 -10.30 9.50
CA ASN A 88 -7.38 -9.07 9.41
C ASN A 88 -8.82 -9.30 9.87
N GLU A 89 -9.47 -10.39 9.46
CA GLU A 89 -10.86 -10.69 9.85
C GLU A 89 -11.01 -10.95 11.35
N SER A 90 -10.03 -11.63 11.96
CA SER A 90 -10.08 -11.98 13.39
C SER A 90 -9.65 -10.86 14.32
N LYS A 91 -8.68 -10.02 13.93
CA LYS A 91 -8.08 -9.00 14.81
C LYS A 91 -8.52 -7.58 14.52
N ARG A 92 -8.98 -7.30 13.29
CA ARG A 92 -9.34 -5.93 12.88
C ARG A 92 -10.83 -5.74 13.07
N GLY A 93 -11.20 -4.65 13.76
CA GLY A 93 -12.59 -4.20 13.79
C GLY A 93 -13.11 -3.79 12.41
N GLU A 94 -14.43 -3.65 12.28
CA GLU A 94 -15.05 -3.16 11.05
C GLU A 94 -14.41 -1.83 10.61
N SER A 95 -14.06 -1.72 9.33
CA SER A 95 -13.57 -0.45 8.75
C SER A 95 -14.64 0.63 8.88
N LEU A 96 -14.23 1.88 9.09
CA LEU A 96 -15.15 3.03 9.13
C LEU A 96 -16.07 3.09 7.90
N LEU A 97 -15.54 2.76 6.72
CA LEU A 97 -16.34 2.66 5.49
C LEU A 97 -17.36 1.52 5.55
N SER A 98 -16.97 0.36 6.08
CA SER A 98 -17.87 -0.78 6.29
C SER A 98 -19.00 -0.39 7.25
N MET A 99 -18.66 0.21 8.38
CA MET A 99 -19.63 0.70 9.35
C MET A 99 -20.60 1.71 8.73
N HIS A 100 -20.10 2.66 7.95
CA HIS A 100 -20.93 3.65 7.27
C HIS A 100 -21.89 2.99 6.27
N THR A 101 -21.39 2.09 5.41
CA THR A 101 -22.23 1.38 4.43
C THR A 101 -23.30 0.52 5.12
N LYS A 102 -22.95 -0.16 6.22
CA LYS A 102 -23.88 -0.96 7.02
C LYS A 102 -24.96 -0.09 7.67
N LYS A 103 -24.59 1.09 8.19
CA LYS A 103 -25.55 2.06 8.74
C LYS A 103 -26.53 2.57 7.67
N MET A 104 -26.03 2.94 6.49
CA MET A 104 -26.88 3.41 5.39
C MET A 104 -27.86 2.32 4.91
N LYS A 105 -27.41 1.06 4.85
CA LYS A 105 -28.27 -0.07 4.49
C LYS A 105 -29.37 -0.32 5.51
N ARG A 106 -29.03 -0.33 6.80
CA ARG A 106 -30.02 -0.50 7.89
C ARG A 106 -31.08 0.60 7.87
N GLN A 107 -30.68 1.85 7.66
CA GLN A 107 -31.62 2.96 7.53
C GLN A 107 -32.55 2.78 6.34
N ALA A 108 -32.02 2.36 5.18
CA ALA A 108 -32.84 2.08 4.00
C ALA A 108 -33.82 0.91 4.20
N GLU A 109 -33.41 -0.14 4.93
CA GLU A 109 -34.27 -1.27 5.28
C GLU A 109 -35.39 -0.85 6.25
N GLU A 110 -35.05 -0.10 7.30
CA GLU A 110 -36.00 0.44 8.27
C GLU A 110 -37.02 1.38 7.61
N ASP A 111 -36.55 2.28 6.74
CA ASP A 111 -37.41 3.17 5.94
C ASP A 111 -38.30 2.40 4.95
N SER A 112 -37.90 1.20 4.52
CA SER A 112 -38.69 0.35 3.61
C SER A 112 -39.75 -0.49 4.32
N GLU A 113 -39.55 -0.82 5.60
CA GLU A 113 -40.49 -1.59 6.42
C GLU A 113 -41.64 -0.72 6.96
N GLN A 114 -41.43 0.60 7.09
CA GLN A 114 -42.48 1.53 7.51
C GLN A 114 -43.53 1.74 6.40
N PRO A 115 -44.83 1.76 6.74
CA PRO A 115 -45.87 2.07 5.77
C PRO A 115 -45.67 3.48 5.20
N VAL A 116 -45.89 3.64 3.90
CA VAL A 116 -45.70 4.92 3.19
C VAL A 116 -46.81 5.89 3.59
N GLU A 117 -46.58 6.62 4.68
CA GLU A 117 -47.43 7.72 5.10
C GLU A 117 -47.08 9.01 4.36
N ARG A 118 -48.02 9.96 4.32
CA ARG A 118 -47.80 11.28 3.70
C ARG A 118 -46.81 12.09 4.56
N ARG A 119 -45.55 12.06 4.17
CA ARG A 119 -44.46 12.86 4.75
C ARG A 119 -44.51 14.31 4.21
N PRO A 120 -44.18 15.33 5.03
CA PRO A 120 -43.99 16.70 4.52
C PRO A 120 -42.81 16.77 3.55
N PHE A 121 -42.86 17.73 2.62
CA PHE A 121 -41.78 17.95 1.65
C PHE A 121 -40.48 18.30 2.37
N ASP A 122 -39.43 17.53 2.10
CA ASP A 122 -38.09 17.78 2.60
C ASP A 122 -37.19 18.19 1.43
N ARG A 123 -36.59 19.39 1.54
CA ARG A 123 -35.71 19.93 0.51
C ARG A 123 -34.57 18.98 0.23
N ASP A 124 -33.98 18.35 1.24
CA ASP A 124 -32.80 17.55 1.00
C ASP A 124 -33.15 16.25 0.29
N THR A 125 -34.28 15.60 0.58
CA THR A 125 -34.69 14.34 -0.07
C THR A 125 -35.43 14.55 -1.39
N ASP A 126 -36.33 15.52 -1.43
CA ASP A 126 -37.33 15.68 -2.49
C ASP A 126 -36.88 16.70 -3.54
N LEU A 127 -36.02 17.66 -3.17
CA LEU A 127 -35.42 18.58 -4.14
C LEU A 127 -34.19 17.91 -4.76
N GLN A 128 -34.38 17.26 -5.90
CA GLN A 128 -33.29 16.67 -6.70
C GLN A 128 -32.48 17.70 -7.49
N VAL A 129 -32.26 18.91 -6.96
CA VAL A 129 -31.49 19.95 -7.65
C VAL A 129 -29.99 19.67 -7.47
N ASN A 130 -29.25 19.57 -8.58
CA ASN A 130 -27.80 19.33 -8.64
C ASN A 130 -27.30 18.03 -7.99
N ARG A 131 -28.16 17.02 -7.80
CA ARG A 131 -27.68 15.68 -7.44
C ARG A 131 -27.04 15.05 -8.68
N PHE A 132 -25.74 14.76 -8.60
CA PHE A 132 -25.12 13.86 -9.57
C PHE A 132 -25.89 12.54 -9.56
N ASP A 133 -26.36 12.13 -10.74
CA ASP A 133 -26.94 10.82 -10.98
C ASP A 133 -26.02 9.75 -10.36
N GLU A 134 -26.57 8.75 -9.69
CA GLU A 134 -25.78 7.68 -9.08
C GLU A 134 -24.87 7.01 -10.13
N ALA A 135 -25.34 6.91 -11.37
CA ALA A 135 -24.53 6.42 -12.48
C ALA A 135 -23.32 7.33 -12.75
N GLN A 136 -23.51 8.65 -12.72
CA GLN A 136 -22.42 9.62 -12.88
C GLN A 136 -21.43 9.57 -11.71
N LYS A 137 -21.91 9.44 -10.46
CA LYS A 137 -21.04 9.26 -9.27
C LYS A 137 -20.21 7.99 -9.37
N LYS A 138 -20.83 6.87 -9.73
CA LYS A 138 -20.14 5.58 -9.93
C LYS A 138 -19.13 5.67 -11.07
N ALA A 139 -19.47 6.34 -12.17
CA ALA A 139 -18.56 6.57 -13.28
C ALA A 139 -17.36 7.44 -12.88
N LEU A 140 -17.57 8.49 -12.07
CA LEU A 140 -16.48 9.33 -11.56
C LEU A 140 -15.53 8.53 -10.65
N LEU A 141 -16.08 7.72 -9.73
CA LEU A 141 -15.31 6.82 -8.87
C LEU A 141 -14.51 5.78 -9.67
N LYS A 142 -15.09 5.19 -10.71
CA LYS A 142 -14.34 4.28 -11.60
C LYS A 142 -13.23 5.01 -12.35
N LYS A 143 -13.53 6.19 -12.91
CA LYS A 143 -12.55 7.04 -13.61
C LYS A 143 -11.38 7.45 -12.73
N SER A 144 -11.59 7.62 -11.42
CA SER A 144 -10.52 7.96 -10.47
C SER A 144 -9.69 6.75 -10.06
N GLN A 145 -10.29 5.56 -9.93
CA GLN A 145 -9.56 4.31 -9.68
C GLN A 145 -8.55 3.99 -10.78
N GLU A 146 -8.89 4.29 -12.04
CA GLU A 146 -8.05 4.01 -13.20
C GLU A 146 -6.94 5.06 -13.43
N LEU A 147 -6.81 6.11 -12.61
CA LEU A 147 -5.78 7.15 -12.82
C LEU A 147 -4.35 6.59 -12.85
N ASN A 148 -4.09 5.53 -12.09
CA ASN A 148 -2.78 4.86 -12.07
C ASN A 148 -2.42 4.16 -13.40
N THR A 149 -3.42 3.79 -14.21
CA THR A 149 -3.22 3.11 -15.50
C THR A 149 -3.53 4.00 -16.69
N ARG A 150 -4.27 5.10 -16.52
CA ARG A 150 -4.63 6.03 -17.60
C ARG A 150 -3.44 6.73 -18.27
N PHE A 151 -2.32 6.89 -17.55
CA PHE A 151 -1.08 7.42 -18.09
C PHE A 151 -0.07 6.32 -18.46
N SER A 152 -0.49 5.05 -18.47
CA SER A 152 0.32 3.98 -19.03
C SER A 152 0.28 4.06 -20.56
N HIS A 153 1.35 3.58 -21.22
CA HIS A 153 1.46 3.64 -22.67
C HIS A 153 0.34 2.83 -23.33
N SER A 154 -0.65 3.53 -23.87
CA SER A 154 -1.73 2.95 -24.67
C SER A 154 -1.28 2.92 -26.13
N LYS A 155 -1.32 1.74 -26.76
CA LYS A 155 -0.92 1.55 -28.16
C LYS A 155 -1.83 2.28 -29.16
N ASP A 156 -3.09 2.53 -28.76
CA ASP A 156 -4.15 3.06 -29.65
C ASP A 156 -4.51 4.53 -29.40
N ARG A 157 -4.12 5.11 -28.27
CA ARG A 157 -4.33 6.54 -27.99
C ARG A 157 -3.12 7.12 -27.30
N MET A 158 -2.37 7.92 -28.04
CA MET A 158 -1.34 8.81 -27.52
C MET A 158 -2.03 9.98 -26.84
N PHE A 159 -2.14 9.94 -25.52
CA PHE A 159 -2.20 11.17 -24.74
C PHE A 159 -0.78 11.38 -24.23
N LEU A 160 -0.24 12.57 -24.56
CA LEU A 160 1.13 13.05 -24.40
C LEU A 160 1.96 12.40 -23.28
#